data_AF-A0A6J8AI39-F1
#
_entry.id   AF-A0A6J8AI39-F1
#
_cell.length_a   1.000
_cell.length_b   1.000
_cell.length_c   1.000
_cell.angle_alpha   90.00
_cell.angle_beta   90.00
_cell.angle_gamma   90.00
#
_symmetry.space_group_name_H-M   'P 1'
#
loop_
_entity.id
_entity.type
_entity.pdbx_description
1 polymer ?
#
loop_
_entity_poly.entity_id
_entity_poly.type
_entity_poly.pdbx_seq_one_letter_code
_entity_poly.pdbx_strand_id
1 'polypeptide(L)'
;MEIDTGASVSVISQETCKQVFGSDNSLEKSPCSLRTYTGEKIDVLGKRNVTVIYNSHSVDLPITVVKGTGPSLMGRDWLHKLQLNWKSIFKIEQLSHNQELEKDKELQDLLRKYPQVFKEGLGTLKGTKARIYVDKDATPKYFKARPVPYALKEKIEKELDILEKGGNIEKVEFSEWAAPIVPIVKPDKSVRICGDYKVTINQVSKLDNYPIPKTDDLYATLSGGQAFSKLDLSQAYQQIVLEEESRKYVTINTHKGLYQYNRLPFGVSSAPGIFQRTMENLLQGIPRVVVDDILITGS
;
A
#
# COMPACT_ATOMS: atom_id res chain seq x y z
N MET A 1 11.57 23.77 11.30
CA MET A 1 10.85 22.76 12.09
C MET A 1 10.25 21.76 11.13
N GLU A 2 10.28 20.48 11.48
CA GLU A 2 9.65 19.40 10.70
C GLU A 2 8.16 19.33 11.06
N ILE A 3 7.30 19.12 10.07
CA ILE A 3 5.86 18.93 10.31
C ILE A 3 5.64 17.49 10.76
N ASP A 4 5.11 17.29 11.95
CA ASP A 4 4.83 15.96 12.51
C ASP A 4 3.38 15.89 13.00
N THR A 5 2.53 15.22 12.23
CA THR A 5 1.11 15.02 12.57
C THR A 5 0.91 13.96 13.68
N GLY A 6 1.95 13.17 14.01
CA GLY A 6 1.97 12.25 15.13
C GLY A 6 2.34 12.92 16.45
N ALA A 7 3.13 14.01 16.40
CA ALA A 7 3.48 14.79 17.57
C ALA A 7 2.26 15.54 18.14
N SER A 8 2.01 15.37 19.44
CA SER A 8 0.88 16.04 20.12
C SER A 8 1.19 17.50 20.48
N VAL A 9 2.47 17.82 20.66
CA VAL A 9 2.93 19.18 21.00
C VAL A 9 4.12 19.56 20.12
N SER A 10 4.30 20.86 19.92
CA SER A 10 5.44 21.40 19.19
C SER A 10 6.64 21.52 20.11
N VAL A 11 7.77 20.97 19.67
CA VAL A 11 9.00 20.89 20.46
C VAL A 11 10.19 21.50 19.73
N ILE A 12 11.09 22.12 20.49
CA ILE A 12 12.43 22.50 20.05
C ILE A 12 13.46 21.96 21.03
N SER A 13 14.66 21.70 20.52
CA SER A 13 15.78 21.30 21.36
C SER A 13 16.30 22.49 22.19
N GLN A 14 16.96 22.19 23.31
CA GLN A 14 17.63 23.19 24.14
C GLN A 14 18.65 24.00 23.34
N GLU A 15 19.35 23.34 22.41
CA GLU A 15 20.30 24.00 21.53
C GLU A 15 19.61 24.99 20.59
N THR A 16 18.57 24.55 19.88
CA THR A 16 17.80 25.42 18.99
C THR A 16 17.17 26.58 19.77
N CYS A 17 16.68 26.34 20.99
CA CYS A 17 16.16 27.40 21.86
C CYS A 17 17.23 28.48 22.14
N LYS A 18 18.45 28.08 22.50
CA LYS A 18 19.56 29.03 22.73
C LYS A 18 19.97 29.77 21.46
N GLN A 19 19.97 29.10 20.32
CA GLN A 19 20.32 29.73 19.04
C GLN A 19 19.28 30.77 18.61
N VAL A 20 18.00 30.47 18.78
CA VAL A 20 16.89 31.34 18.33
C VAL A 20 16.61 32.47 19.31
N PHE A 21 16.62 32.19 20.62
CA PHE A 21 16.23 33.15 21.67
C PHE A 21 17.43 33.72 22.47
N GLY A 22 18.65 33.28 22.17
CA GLY A 22 19.87 33.83 22.75
C GLY A 22 19.97 33.61 24.26
N SER A 23 20.28 34.68 25.00
CA SER A 23 20.44 34.67 26.45
C SER A 23 19.12 34.66 27.22
N ASP A 24 18.00 34.95 26.57
CA ASP A 24 16.68 34.89 27.19
C ASP A 24 16.16 33.45 27.20
N ASN A 25 16.59 32.69 28.19
CA ASN A 25 16.18 31.31 28.44
C ASN A 25 15.07 31.21 29.49
N SER A 26 14.25 32.25 29.65
CA SER A 26 13.11 32.18 30.56
C SER A 26 12.10 31.14 30.06
N LEU A 27 11.99 30.04 30.80
CA LEU A 27 11.05 28.95 30.54
C LEU A 27 10.04 28.88 31.67
N GLU A 28 8.77 28.81 31.30
CA GLU A 28 7.71 28.47 32.25
C GLU A 28 7.76 26.98 32.55
N LYS A 29 7.39 26.62 33.79
CA LYS A 29 7.24 25.22 34.17
C LYS A 29 6.16 24.57 33.29
N SER A 30 6.54 23.55 32.55
CA SER A 30 5.60 22.79 31.76
C SER A 30 4.98 21.67 32.62
N PRO A 31 3.66 21.53 32.69
CA PRO A 31 3.01 20.41 33.37
C PRO A 31 3.05 19.11 32.55
N CYS A 32 3.55 19.14 31.31
CA CYS A 32 3.51 17.99 30.41
C CYS A 32 4.72 17.06 30.58
N SER A 33 4.45 15.75 30.60
CA SER A 33 5.47 14.71 30.42
C SER A 33 5.34 14.20 28.99
N LEU A 34 6.43 14.27 28.23
CA LEU A 34 6.45 13.81 26.85
C LEU A 34 7.11 12.44 26.75
N ARG A 35 6.69 11.67 25.74
CA ARG A 35 7.29 10.40 25.37
C ARG A 35 7.46 10.31 23.85
N THR A 36 8.50 9.60 23.43
CA THR A 36 8.67 9.21 22.03
C THR A 36 7.60 8.19 21.63
N TYR A 37 7.51 7.89 20.33
CA TYR A 37 6.62 6.84 19.83
C TYR A 37 6.99 5.44 20.36
N THR A 38 8.24 5.21 20.76
CA THR A 38 8.72 3.98 21.41
C THR A 38 8.42 3.93 22.91
N GLY A 39 7.87 5.01 23.48
CA GLY A 39 7.48 5.11 24.89
C GLY A 39 8.57 5.64 25.83
N GLU A 40 9.75 5.95 25.30
CA GLU A 40 10.85 6.56 26.07
C GLU A 40 10.46 7.95 26.55
N LYS A 41 10.86 8.32 27.78
CA LYS A 41 10.55 9.64 28.33
C LYS A 41 11.47 10.71 27.72
N ILE A 42 10.88 11.85 27.40
CA ILE A 42 11.62 13.02 26.92
C ILE A 42 11.77 14.02 28.08
N ASP A 43 13.01 14.46 28.31
CA ASP A 43 13.35 15.46 29.33
C ASP A 43 12.86 16.85 28.91
N VAL A 44 11.71 17.26 29.43
CA VAL A 44 11.14 18.60 29.20
C VAL A 44 11.79 19.61 30.14
N LEU A 45 12.42 20.64 29.57
CA LEU A 45 13.03 21.73 30.33
C LEU A 45 12.01 22.82 30.70
N GLY A 46 10.98 22.97 29.88
CA GLY A 46 9.88 23.90 30.13
C GLY A 46 9.13 24.25 28.85
N LYS A 47 8.32 25.30 28.92
CA LYS A 47 7.60 25.85 27.76
C LYS A 47 7.82 27.36 27.68
N ARG A 48 7.61 27.93 26.51
CA ARG A 48 7.60 29.38 26.29
C ARG A 48 6.58 29.75 25.22
N ASN A 49 5.92 30.89 25.35
CA ASN A 49 5.12 31.43 24.26
C ASN A 49 6.03 32.14 23.25
N VAL A 50 5.84 31.83 21.98
CA VAL A 50 6.58 32.41 20.86
C VAL A 50 5.60 32.93 19.82
N THR A 51 5.91 34.07 19.24
CA THR A 51 5.15 34.60 18.11
C THR A 51 5.53 33.81 16.85
N VAL A 52 4.56 33.10 16.29
CA VAL A 52 4.74 32.30 15.08
C VAL A 52 4.12 33.04 13.92
N ILE A 53 4.92 33.30 12.89
CA ILE A 53 4.50 33.98 11.67
C ILE A 53 4.50 32.96 10.53
N TYR A 54 3.34 32.80 9.89
CA TYR A 54 3.18 31.99 8.69
C TYR A 54 2.31 32.74 7.69
N ASN A 55 2.85 33.02 6.50
CA ASN A 55 2.25 33.92 5.52
C ASN A 55 1.89 35.28 6.16
N SER A 56 0.63 35.71 6.04
CA SER A 56 0.08 36.93 6.64
C SER A 56 -0.48 36.74 8.05
N HIS A 57 -0.36 35.54 8.65
CA HIS A 57 -0.87 35.24 9.99
C HIS A 57 0.26 35.27 11.01
N SER A 58 0.02 36.00 12.11
CA SER A 58 0.87 36.04 13.29
C SER A 58 0.06 35.58 14.49
N VAL A 59 0.56 34.60 15.23
CA VAL A 59 -0.12 34.03 16.39
C VAL A 59 0.88 33.62 17.46
N ASP A 60 0.57 33.94 18.72
CA ASP A 60 1.38 33.50 19.85
C ASP A 60 1.00 32.07 20.25
N LEU A 61 1.98 31.17 20.19
CA LEU A 61 1.82 29.75 20.46
C LEU A 61 2.84 29.25 21.48
N PRO A 62 2.47 28.31 22.36
CA PRO A 62 3.40 27.69 23.29
C PRO A 62 4.33 26.74 22.54
N ILE A 63 5.64 26.83 22.76
CA ILE A 63 6.64 25.86 22.31
C ILE A 63 7.25 25.16 23.51
N THR A 64 7.37 23.84 23.45
CA THR A 64 7.99 23.05 24.51
C THR A 64 9.48 22.89 24.24
N VAL A 65 10.33 23.19 25.22
CA VAL A 65 11.77 23.05 25.10
C VAL A 65 12.19 21.74 25.76
N VAL A 66 12.86 20.89 25.00
CA VAL A 66 13.33 19.59 25.46
C VAL A 66 14.86 19.56 25.50
N LYS A 67 15.42 18.79 26.42
CA LYS A 67 16.87 18.65 26.55
C LYS A 67 17.46 17.94 25.32
N GLY A 68 18.65 18.38 24.89
CA GLY A 68 19.41 17.75 23.82
C GLY A 68 19.48 18.60 22.55
N THR A 69 19.77 17.93 21.43
CA THR A 69 20.07 18.51 20.10
C THR A 69 19.18 17.95 19.00
N GLY A 70 18.07 17.29 19.39
CA GLY A 70 17.16 16.63 18.46
C GLY A 70 16.44 17.60 17.51
N PRO A 71 15.74 17.05 16.49
CA PRO A 71 15.00 17.87 15.54
C PRO A 71 13.88 18.65 16.25
N SER A 72 13.54 19.80 15.67
CA SER A 72 12.44 20.63 16.14
C SER A 72 11.17 20.28 15.38
N LEU A 73 10.11 19.88 16.09
CA LEU A 73 8.88 19.35 15.52
C LEU A 73 7.72 20.31 15.70
N MET A 74 6.97 20.55 14.63
CA MET A 74 5.69 21.24 14.64
C MET A 74 4.59 20.20 14.79
N GLY A 75 4.08 20.09 16.02
CA GLY A 75 3.03 19.16 16.38
C GLY A 75 1.63 19.70 16.16
N ARG A 76 0.64 18.87 16.49
CA ARG A 76 -0.79 19.15 16.27
C ARG A 76 -1.30 20.41 16.99
N ASP A 77 -0.71 20.76 18.13
CA ASP A 77 -1.04 21.99 18.88
C ASP A 77 -0.82 23.27 18.07
N TRP A 78 0.22 23.30 17.22
CA TRP A 78 0.47 24.39 16.29
C TRP A 78 -0.29 24.19 14.99
N LEU A 79 -0.32 22.98 14.45
CA LEU A 79 -1.00 22.69 13.17
C LEU A 79 -2.51 22.98 13.20
N HIS A 80 -3.15 22.90 14.37
CA HIS A 80 -4.55 23.30 14.53
C HIS A 80 -4.76 24.82 14.46
N LYS A 81 -3.74 25.63 14.75
CA LYS A 81 -3.85 27.10 14.77
C LYS A 81 -3.24 27.75 13.52
N LEU A 82 -2.10 27.25 13.08
CA LEU A 82 -1.46 27.60 11.82
C LEU A 82 -2.17 26.78 10.74
N GLN A 83 -3.28 27.27 10.22
CA GLN A 83 -4.01 26.60 9.13
C GLN A 83 -3.12 26.53 7.88
N LEU A 84 -2.28 25.51 7.80
CA LEU A 84 -1.36 25.32 6.70
C LEU A 84 -2.12 25.10 5.40
N ASN A 85 -1.63 25.71 4.32
CA ASN A 85 -2.16 25.42 3.00
C ASN A 85 -1.63 24.05 2.53
N TRP A 86 -2.31 22.98 2.95
CA TRP A 86 -1.94 21.62 2.57
C TRP A 86 -1.89 21.42 1.06
N LYS A 87 -2.72 22.15 0.29
CA LYS A 87 -2.69 22.08 -1.18
C LYS A 87 -1.39 22.64 -1.76
N SER A 88 -0.77 23.64 -1.15
CA SER A 88 0.54 24.14 -1.58
C SER A 88 1.69 23.29 -1.05
N ILE A 89 1.57 22.76 0.17
CA ILE A 89 2.61 21.91 0.79
C ILE A 89 2.72 20.56 0.08
N PHE A 90 1.58 19.93 -0.25
CA PHE A 90 1.52 18.70 -1.03
C PHE A 90 1.40 18.97 -2.53
N LYS A 91 1.68 20.20 -2.98
CA LYS A 91 1.66 20.51 -4.41
C LYS A 91 2.84 19.81 -5.07
N ILE A 92 2.54 18.77 -5.82
CA ILE A 92 3.42 18.36 -6.91
C ILE A 92 3.28 19.46 -7.95
N GLU A 93 4.36 20.19 -8.24
CA GLU A 93 4.35 21.21 -9.31
C GLU A 93 3.91 20.54 -10.61
N GLN A 94 2.70 20.86 -11.06
CA GLN A 94 2.30 20.56 -12.44
C GLN A 94 3.14 21.42 -13.37
N LEU A 95 3.63 20.78 -14.43
CA LEU A 95 4.52 21.41 -15.42
C LEU A 95 3.87 22.65 -16.03
N SER A 96 4.69 23.56 -16.55
CA SER A 96 4.18 24.66 -17.37
C SER A 96 3.47 24.11 -18.62
N HIS A 97 2.48 24.83 -19.14
CA HIS A 97 1.62 24.35 -20.25
C HIS A 97 2.41 23.87 -21.49
N ASN A 98 3.55 24.50 -21.78
CA ASN A 98 4.42 24.07 -22.90
C ASN A 98 5.18 22.77 -22.60
N GLN A 99 5.64 22.59 -21.35
CA GLN A 99 6.28 21.34 -20.92
C GLN A 99 5.27 20.19 -20.78
N GLU A 100 4.01 20.51 -20.47
CA GLU A 100 2.90 19.57 -20.44
C GLU A 100 2.61 19.04 -21.86
N LEU A 101 2.55 19.92 -22.87
CA LEU A 101 2.36 19.52 -24.28
C LEU A 101 3.48 18.64 -24.84
N GLU A 102 4.75 18.92 -24.51
CA GLU A 102 5.89 18.10 -24.95
C GLU A 102 5.90 16.73 -24.26
N LYS A 103 5.69 16.68 -22.94
CA LYS A 103 5.61 15.39 -22.23
C LYS A 103 4.37 14.59 -22.61
N ASP A 104 3.26 15.25 -22.94
CA ASP A 104 2.09 14.58 -23.47
C ASP A 104 2.42 13.90 -24.80
N LYS A 105 3.19 14.55 -25.68
CA LYS A 105 3.63 13.92 -26.93
C LYS A 105 4.52 12.70 -26.68
N GLU A 106 5.51 12.81 -25.79
CA GLU A 106 6.38 11.68 -25.42
C GLU A 106 5.59 10.52 -24.80
N LEU A 107 4.64 10.81 -23.92
CA LEU A 107 3.74 9.83 -23.33
C LEU A 107 2.89 9.17 -24.40
N GLN A 108 2.28 9.94 -25.31
CA GLN A 108 1.49 9.40 -26.41
C GLN A 108 2.33 8.49 -27.32
N ASP A 109 3.56 8.87 -27.61
CA ASP A 109 4.47 8.04 -28.40
C ASP A 109 4.86 6.75 -27.65
N LEU A 110 5.03 6.81 -26.33
CA LEU A 110 5.24 5.62 -25.48
C LEU A 110 4.02 4.69 -25.48
N LEU A 111 2.82 5.23 -25.31
CA LEU A 111 1.56 4.49 -25.35
C LEU A 111 1.35 3.83 -26.72
N ARG A 112 1.69 4.53 -27.82
CA ARG A 112 1.67 4.00 -29.19
C ARG A 112 2.76 2.96 -29.45
N LYS A 113 3.89 3.04 -28.76
CA LYS A 113 4.98 2.07 -28.86
C LYS A 113 4.66 0.77 -28.13
N TYR A 114 3.92 0.83 -27.03
CA TYR A 114 3.57 -0.34 -26.21
C TYR A 114 2.05 -0.58 -26.10
N PRO A 115 1.27 -0.54 -27.19
CA PRO A 115 -0.20 -0.61 -27.11
C PRO A 115 -0.66 -1.94 -26.50
N GLN A 116 0.13 -3.01 -26.65
CA GLN A 116 -0.17 -4.33 -26.10
C GLN A 116 -0.25 -4.38 -24.57
N VAL A 117 0.50 -3.54 -23.83
CA VAL A 117 0.49 -3.58 -22.35
C VAL A 117 -0.66 -2.76 -21.76
N PHE A 118 -1.27 -1.89 -22.57
CA PHE A 118 -2.41 -1.04 -22.18
C PHE A 118 -3.75 -1.52 -22.76
N LYS A 119 -3.79 -2.71 -23.37
CA LYS A 119 -5.05 -3.29 -23.84
C LYS A 119 -6.00 -3.54 -22.68
N GLU A 120 -7.27 -3.29 -22.90
CA GLU A 120 -8.32 -3.67 -21.96
C GLU A 120 -8.33 -5.20 -21.75
N GLY A 121 -8.60 -5.61 -20.51
CA GLY A 121 -8.64 -7.01 -20.11
C GLY A 121 -7.51 -7.40 -19.17
N LEU A 122 -7.49 -8.68 -18.80
CA LEU A 122 -6.52 -9.21 -17.85
C LEU A 122 -5.24 -9.65 -18.58
N GLY A 123 -4.11 -9.09 -18.15
CA GLY A 123 -2.78 -9.52 -18.58
C GLY A 123 -2.44 -10.94 -18.11
N THR A 124 -1.42 -11.54 -18.71
CA THR A 124 -0.88 -12.83 -18.25
C THR A 124 0.63 -12.75 -18.21
N LEU A 125 1.20 -13.00 -17.03
CA LEU A 125 2.63 -13.15 -16.87
C LEU A 125 3.10 -14.38 -17.65
N LYS A 126 4.10 -14.18 -18.51
CA LYS A 126 4.68 -15.23 -19.34
C LYS A 126 5.96 -15.77 -18.69
N GLY A 127 6.25 -17.05 -18.92
CA GLY A 127 7.51 -17.68 -18.54
C GLY A 127 7.62 -18.13 -17.08
N THR A 128 6.70 -17.73 -16.19
CA THR A 128 6.69 -18.16 -14.79
C THR A 128 5.28 -18.53 -14.34
N LYS A 129 5.17 -19.63 -13.59
CA LYS A 129 3.95 -20.04 -12.88
C LYS A 129 4.18 -19.98 -11.37
N ALA A 130 3.11 -19.72 -10.62
CA ALA A 130 3.14 -19.76 -9.17
C ALA A 130 2.80 -21.15 -8.64
N ARG A 131 3.52 -21.55 -7.60
CA ARG A 131 3.26 -22.76 -6.82
C ARG A 131 2.76 -22.40 -5.42
N ILE A 132 1.73 -23.11 -4.97
CA ILE A 132 1.26 -23.05 -3.58
C ILE A 132 1.81 -24.29 -2.86
N TYR A 133 2.62 -24.06 -1.84
CA TYR A 133 3.22 -25.14 -1.06
C TYR A 133 2.29 -25.49 0.11
N VAL A 134 1.76 -26.71 0.09
CA VAL A 134 0.98 -27.31 1.17
C VAL A 134 1.72 -28.54 1.68
N ASP A 135 1.73 -28.77 2.99
CA ASP A 135 2.36 -29.96 3.56
C ASP A 135 1.74 -31.24 3.01
N LYS A 136 2.57 -32.25 2.74
CA LYS A 136 2.13 -33.50 2.08
C LYS A 136 1.12 -34.27 2.93
N ASP A 137 1.24 -34.17 4.25
CA ASP A 137 0.36 -34.85 5.21
C ASP A 137 -0.85 -33.98 5.60
N ALA A 138 -1.02 -32.81 4.98
CA ALA A 138 -2.13 -31.92 5.27
C ALA A 138 -3.46 -32.56 4.85
N THR A 139 -4.39 -32.67 5.80
CA THR A 139 -5.73 -33.16 5.51
C THR A 139 -6.53 -32.13 4.70
N PRO A 140 -7.13 -32.53 3.57
CA PRO A 140 -8.00 -31.66 2.79
C PRO A 140 -9.18 -31.10 3.60
N LYS A 141 -9.48 -29.82 3.37
CA LYS A 141 -10.60 -29.12 4.01
C LYS A 141 -11.62 -28.68 2.97
N TYR A 142 -12.81 -29.26 3.06
CA TYR A 142 -13.96 -28.91 2.23
C TYR A 142 -15.02 -28.19 3.05
N PHE A 143 -15.38 -26.98 2.61
CA PHE A 143 -16.47 -26.21 3.18
C PHE A 143 -17.55 -25.95 2.12
N LYS A 144 -18.81 -26.07 2.54
CA LYS A 144 -19.97 -25.80 1.69
C LYS A 144 -20.09 -24.31 1.36
N ALA A 145 -20.70 -23.99 0.22
CA ALA A 145 -21.06 -22.63 -0.14
C ALA A 145 -21.88 -21.96 0.98
N ARG A 146 -21.56 -20.70 1.27
CA ARG A 146 -22.34 -19.88 2.22
C ARG A 146 -23.58 -19.32 1.50
N PRO A 147 -24.71 -19.12 2.21
CA PRO A 147 -25.82 -18.36 1.66
C PRO A 147 -25.36 -16.98 1.22
N VAL A 148 -25.71 -16.60 -0.01
CA VAL A 148 -25.41 -15.27 -0.55
C VAL A 148 -26.66 -14.38 -0.45
N PRO A 149 -26.53 -13.09 -0.09
CA PRO A 149 -27.66 -12.17 -0.10
C PRO A 149 -28.30 -12.10 -1.49
N TYR A 150 -29.64 -12.13 -1.56
CA TYR A 150 -30.37 -12.09 -2.83
C TYR A 150 -29.98 -10.89 -3.70
N ALA A 151 -29.74 -9.73 -3.09
CA ALA A 151 -29.31 -8.51 -3.78
C ALA A 151 -27.94 -8.61 -4.47
N LEU A 152 -27.08 -9.55 -4.04
CA LEU A 152 -25.75 -9.76 -4.63
C LEU A 152 -25.71 -10.95 -5.58
N LYS A 153 -26.73 -11.82 -5.56
CA LYS A 153 -26.73 -13.09 -6.28
C LYS A 153 -26.44 -12.90 -7.78
N GLU A 154 -27.19 -12.04 -8.46
CA GLU A 154 -27.01 -11.79 -9.90
C GLU A 154 -25.63 -11.22 -10.21
N LYS A 155 -25.09 -10.35 -9.34
CA LYS A 155 -23.75 -9.77 -9.54
C LYS A 155 -22.65 -10.81 -9.37
N ILE A 156 -22.79 -11.72 -8.40
CA ILE A 156 -21.87 -12.83 -8.18
C ILE A 156 -21.89 -13.77 -9.38
N GLU A 157 -23.08 -14.11 -9.89
CA GLU A 157 -23.19 -14.99 -11.07
C GLU A 157 -22.56 -14.36 -12.31
N LYS A 158 -22.77 -13.07 -12.55
CA LYS A 158 -22.10 -12.33 -13.63
C LYS A 158 -20.58 -12.35 -13.49
N GLU A 159 -20.06 -12.14 -12.29
CA GLU A 159 -18.62 -12.18 -12.04
C GLU A 159 -18.05 -13.59 -12.23
N LEU A 160 -18.74 -14.65 -11.79
CA LEU A 160 -18.34 -16.03 -12.06
C LEU A 160 -18.27 -16.30 -13.57
N ASP A 161 -19.27 -15.85 -14.33
CA ASP A 161 -19.31 -16.04 -15.78
C ASP A 161 -18.17 -15.26 -16.48
N ILE A 162 -17.80 -14.07 -15.99
CA ILE A 162 -16.65 -13.30 -16.48
C ILE A 162 -15.34 -14.04 -16.21
N LEU A 163 -15.15 -14.54 -14.98
CA LEU A 163 -13.95 -15.29 -14.60
C LEU A 163 -13.84 -16.60 -15.37
N GLU A 164 -14.95 -17.31 -15.59
CA GLU A 164 -14.99 -18.57 -16.35
C GLU A 164 -14.65 -18.32 -17.82
N LYS A 165 -15.27 -17.31 -18.45
CA LYS A 165 -14.96 -16.93 -19.84
C LYS A 165 -13.53 -16.42 -20.04
N GLY A 166 -12.96 -15.75 -19.03
CA GLY A 166 -11.57 -15.31 -19.02
C GLY A 166 -10.56 -16.44 -18.79
N GLY A 167 -11.02 -17.66 -18.49
CA GLY A 167 -10.18 -18.80 -18.13
C GLY A 167 -9.50 -18.63 -16.77
N ASN A 168 -9.97 -17.70 -15.94
CA ASN A 168 -9.46 -17.47 -14.58
C ASN A 168 -9.87 -18.59 -13.63
N ILE A 169 -11.07 -19.11 -13.83
CA ILE A 169 -11.60 -20.25 -13.13
C ILE A 169 -12.14 -21.27 -14.12
N GLU A 170 -12.20 -22.52 -13.69
CA GLU A 170 -12.81 -23.63 -14.43
C GLU A 170 -13.75 -24.42 -13.52
N LYS A 171 -14.85 -24.93 -14.08
CA LYS A 171 -15.76 -25.80 -13.31
C LYS A 171 -15.12 -27.15 -13.07
N VAL A 172 -15.34 -27.67 -11.87
CA VAL A 172 -14.91 -29.02 -11.49
C VAL A 172 -16.06 -29.76 -10.85
N GLU A 173 -16.15 -31.06 -11.11
CA GLU A 173 -17.18 -31.91 -10.51
C GLU A 173 -16.84 -32.28 -9.07
N PHE A 174 -15.56 -32.54 -8.81
CA PHE A 174 -15.05 -33.03 -7.53
C PHE A 174 -13.84 -32.22 -7.08
N SER A 175 -13.77 -31.96 -5.77
CA SER A 175 -12.60 -31.35 -5.15
C SER A 175 -12.52 -31.73 -3.68
N GLU A 176 -11.33 -32.08 -3.20
CA GLU A 176 -11.06 -32.38 -1.80
C GLU A 176 -10.88 -31.10 -0.95
N TRP A 177 -10.40 -30.03 -1.59
CA TRP A 177 -10.30 -28.71 -1.01
C TRP A 177 -11.43 -27.84 -1.57
N ALA A 178 -12.14 -27.10 -0.72
CA ALA A 178 -13.11 -26.12 -1.20
C ALA A 178 -13.34 -25.02 -0.17
N ALA A 179 -13.10 -23.78 -0.55
CA ALA A 179 -13.36 -22.61 0.28
C ALA A 179 -14.71 -21.97 -0.10
N PRO A 180 -15.57 -21.56 0.84
CA PRO A 180 -16.74 -20.77 0.50
C PRO A 180 -16.31 -19.40 -0.05
N ILE A 181 -17.12 -18.82 -0.93
CA ILE A 181 -16.84 -17.47 -1.42
C ILE A 181 -17.14 -16.39 -0.39
N VAL A 182 -16.41 -15.28 -0.50
CA VAL A 182 -16.60 -14.00 0.17
C VAL A 182 -16.71 -12.93 -0.91
N PRO A 183 -17.93 -12.52 -1.30
CA PRO A 183 -18.14 -11.44 -2.25
C PRO A 183 -17.76 -10.10 -1.63
N ILE A 184 -16.89 -9.34 -2.29
CA ILE A 184 -16.50 -7.98 -1.89
C ILE A 184 -17.14 -7.00 -2.87
N VAL A 185 -17.98 -6.09 -2.35
CA VAL A 185 -18.56 -5.02 -3.14
C VAL A 185 -17.57 -3.86 -3.21
N LYS A 186 -17.11 -3.51 -4.40
CA LYS A 186 -16.22 -2.38 -4.63
C LYS A 186 -16.99 -1.04 -4.61
N PRO A 187 -16.30 0.11 -4.45
CA PRO A 187 -16.94 1.43 -4.49
C PRO A 187 -17.74 1.71 -5.79
N ASP A 188 -17.28 1.15 -6.91
CA ASP A 188 -17.95 1.20 -8.22
C ASP A 188 -19.20 0.28 -8.33
N LYS A 189 -19.58 -0.36 -7.22
CA LYS A 189 -20.68 -1.33 -7.10
C LYS A 189 -20.49 -2.65 -7.85
N SER A 190 -19.32 -2.88 -8.44
CA SER A 190 -18.91 -4.20 -8.95
C SER A 190 -18.62 -5.16 -7.80
N VAL A 191 -18.61 -6.47 -8.10
CA VAL A 191 -18.32 -7.51 -7.11
C VAL A 191 -17.02 -8.18 -7.47
N ARG A 192 -16.14 -8.35 -6.49
CA ARG A 192 -14.97 -9.22 -6.57
C ARG A 192 -15.23 -10.49 -5.76
N ILE A 193 -15.02 -11.64 -6.38
CA ILE A 193 -15.13 -12.93 -5.69
C ILE A 193 -13.77 -13.30 -5.09
N CYS A 194 -13.76 -13.64 -3.81
CA CYS A 194 -12.59 -14.17 -3.11
C CYS A 194 -12.97 -15.48 -2.41
N GLY A 195 -12.06 -16.45 -2.36
CA GLY A 195 -12.25 -17.63 -1.50
C GLY A 195 -11.89 -17.31 -0.05
N ASP A 196 -12.65 -17.83 0.90
CA ASP A 196 -12.26 -17.81 2.31
C ASP A 196 -11.17 -18.85 2.60
N TYR A 197 -9.97 -18.62 2.06
CA TYR A 197 -8.86 -19.56 2.22
C TYR A 197 -8.31 -19.61 3.65
N LYS A 198 -8.75 -18.70 4.53
CA LYS A 198 -8.44 -18.73 5.96
C LYS A 198 -8.94 -20.02 6.61
N VAL A 199 -10.08 -20.57 6.19
CA VAL A 199 -10.61 -21.82 6.77
C VAL A 199 -10.05 -23.08 6.11
N THR A 200 -9.43 -22.96 4.93
CA THR A 200 -8.85 -24.07 4.19
C THR A 200 -7.32 -24.03 4.20
N ILE A 201 -6.72 -23.58 3.11
CA ILE A 201 -5.32 -23.80 2.79
C ILE A 201 -4.38 -22.90 3.59
N ASN A 202 -4.81 -21.71 4.00
CA ASN A 202 -3.94 -20.81 4.76
C ASN A 202 -3.55 -21.37 6.14
N GLN A 203 -4.25 -22.40 6.62
CA GLN A 203 -3.94 -23.10 7.88
C GLN A 203 -2.80 -24.12 7.75
N VAL A 204 -2.48 -24.54 6.53
CA VAL A 204 -1.57 -25.67 6.24
C VAL A 204 -0.56 -25.36 5.15
N SER A 205 -0.74 -24.24 4.43
CA SER A 205 0.19 -23.79 3.42
C SER A 205 1.44 -23.20 4.07
N LYS A 206 2.60 -23.49 3.51
CA LYS A 206 3.83 -22.80 3.90
C LYS A 206 3.73 -21.34 3.47
N LEU A 207 3.86 -20.47 4.45
CA LEU A 207 3.76 -19.04 4.21
C LEU A 207 4.99 -18.56 3.45
N ASP A 208 4.76 -17.86 2.36
CA ASP A 208 5.82 -17.26 1.57
C ASP A 208 6.25 -15.94 2.21
N ASN A 209 7.19 -16.01 3.15
CA ASN A 209 7.75 -14.89 3.88
C ASN A 209 8.78 -14.09 3.06
N TYR A 210 8.57 -13.97 1.75
CA TYR A 210 9.46 -13.15 0.93
C TYR A 210 9.47 -11.72 1.49
N PRO A 211 10.66 -11.13 1.71
CA PRO A 211 10.77 -9.83 2.37
C PRO A 211 10.05 -8.77 1.54
N ILE A 212 9.12 -8.06 2.18
CA ILE A 212 8.51 -6.87 1.60
C ILE A 212 9.38 -5.69 2.04
N PRO A 213 9.86 -4.86 1.10
CA PRO A 213 10.73 -3.74 1.43
C PRO A 213 10.04 -2.77 2.38
N LYS A 214 10.79 -2.23 3.34
CA LYS A 214 10.27 -1.24 4.28
C LYS A 214 10.22 0.12 3.60
N THR A 215 9.42 1.02 4.15
CA THR A 215 9.31 2.41 3.64
C THR A 215 10.68 3.10 3.52
N ASP A 216 11.59 2.86 4.48
CA ASP A 216 12.95 3.40 4.43
C ASP A 216 13.76 2.87 3.23
N ASP A 217 13.61 1.59 2.88
CA ASP A 217 14.24 0.98 1.71
C ASP A 217 13.71 1.61 0.41
N LEU A 218 12.41 1.95 0.39
CA LEU A 218 11.77 2.65 -0.71
C LEU A 218 12.36 4.06 -0.88
N TYR A 219 12.44 4.82 0.21
CA TYR A 219 13.02 6.17 0.17
C TYR A 219 14.48 6.15 -0.27
N ALA A 220 15.27 5.19 0.21
CA ALA A 220 16.66 5.05 -0.18
C ALA A 220 16.80 4.77 -1.69
N THR A 221 15.95 3.88 -2.24
CA THR A 221 15.97 3.50 -3.67
C THR A 221 15.51 4.64 -4.58
N LEU A 222 14.55 5.44 -4.11
CA LEU A 222 13.98 6.56 -4.85
C LEU A 222 14.75 7.89 -4.65
N SER A 223 15.74 7.91 -3.75
CA SER A 223 16.49 9.12 -3.41
C SER A 223 17.25 9.70 -4.62
N GLY A 224 17.26 11.03 -4.70
CA GLY A 224 17.90 11.77 -5.80
C GLY A 224 17.18 11.62 -7.15
N GLY A 225 15.95 11.12 -7.16
CA GLY A 225 15.05 11.17 -8.30
C GLY A 225 14.47 12.57 -8.52
N GLN A 226 14.34 13.00 -9.78
CA GLN A 226 13.72 14.30 -10.13
C GLN A 226 12.33 14.12 -10.74
N ALA A 227 12.13 13.03 -11.49
CA ALA A 227 10.85 12.62 -12.03
C ALA A 227 10.44 11.25 -11.50
N PHE A 228 9.14 11.05 -11.29
CA PHE A 228 8.58 9.81 -10.74
C PHE A 228 7.41 9.34 -11.61
N SER A 229 7.35 8.04 -11.84
CA SER A 229 6.26 7.37 -12.54
C SER A 229 5.78 6.20 -11.70
N LYS A 230 4.46 6.03 -11.64
CA LYS A 230 3.81 4.89 -10.99
C LYS A 230 3.06 4.08 -12.04
N LEU A 231 3.32 2.78 -12.09
CA LEU A 231 2.56 1.82 -12.90
C LEU A 231 1.71 0.95 -11.97
N ASP A 232 0.40 1.00 -12.16
CA ASP A 232 -0.57 0.18 -11.44
C ASP A 232 -0.97 -1.03 -12.30
N LEU A 233 -0.83 -2.23 -11.75
CA LEU A 233 -1.17 -3.47 -12.47
C LEU A 233 -2.61 -3.89 -12.16
N SER A 234 -3.47 -3.85 -13.18
CA SER A 234 -4.84 -4.33 -13.07
C SER A 234 -4.90 -5.78 -12.60
N GLN A 235 -5.56 -6.03 -11.46
CA GLN A 235 -5.74 -7.35 -10.87
C GLN A 235 -4.45 -8.17 -10.80
N ALA A 236 -3.37 -7.55 -10.32
CA ALA A 236 -2.00 -8.05 -10.42
C ALA A 236 -1.81 -9.55 -10.10
N TYR A 237 -2.39 -10.06 -9.01
CA TYR A 237 -2.29 -11.49 -8.65
C TYR A 237 -2.87 -12.41 -9.72
N GLN A 238 -4.00 -12.03 -10.33
CA GLN A 238 -4.63 -12.86 -11.35
C GLN A 238 -3.83 -12.88 -12.67
N GLN A 239 -2.82 -12.03 -12.84
CA GLN A 239 -1.92 -12.14 -13.98
C GLN A 239 -0.98 -13.34 -13.86
N ILE A 240 -0.76 -13.87 -12.64
CA ILE A 240 0.13 -15.01 -12.37
C ILE A 240 -0.65 -16.33 -12.49
N VAL A 241 -0.25 -17.17 -13.44
CA VAL A 241 -0.83 -18.50 -13.65
C VAL A 241 -0.33 -19.47 -12.59
N LEU A 242 -1.21 -20.32 -12.06
CA LEU A 242 -0.85 -21.37 -11.12
C LEU A 242 -0.36 -22.62 -11.85
N GLU A 243 0.61 -23.31 -11.24
CA GLU A 243 0.93 -24.69 -11.58
C GLU A 243 -0.29 -25.59 -11.38
N GLU A 244 -0.47 -26.58 -12.26
CA GLU A 244 -1.65 -27.48 -12.26
C GLU A 244 -1.84 -28.17 -10.91
N GLU A 245 -0.76 -28.64 -10.30
CA GLU A 245 -0.77 -29.26 -8.96
C GLU A 245 -1.28 -28.32 -7.86
N SER A 246 -1.08 -27.00 -8.03
CA SER A 246 -1.46 -26.00 -7.03
C SER A 246 -2.91 -25.57 -7.15
N ARG A 247 -3.52 -25.71 -8.33
CA ARG A 247 -4.88 -25.23 -8.59
C ARG A 247 -5.90 -25.87 -7.64
N LYS A 248 -5.71 -27.16 -7.30
CA LYS A 248 -6.67 -27.91 -6.47
C LYS A 248 -6.88 -27.30 -5.09
N TYR A 249 -5.85 -26.61 -4.58
CA TYR A 249 -5.88 -25.95 -3.27
C TYR A 249 -6.77 -24.72 -3.25
N VAL A 250 -6.99 -24.09 -4.41
CA VAL A 250 -7.69 -22.81 -4.52
C VAL A 250 -9.11 -22.94 -5.08
N THR A 251 -9.72 -24.12 -4.98
CA THR A 251 -11.13 -24.31 -5.35
C THR A 251 -12.06 -23.50 -4.45
N ILE A 252 -13.02 -22.81 -5.08
CA ILE A 252 -14.12 -22.10 -4.43
C ILE A 252 -15.43 -22.87 -4.56
N ASN A 253 -16.24 -22.82 -3.51
CA ASN A 253 -17.58 -23.39 -3.44
C ASN A 253 -18.61 -22.28 -3.50
N THR A 254 -19.43 -22.32 -4.55
CA THR A 254 -20.42 -21.29 -4.87
C THR A 254 -21.82 -21.92 -4.93
N HIS A 255 -22.85 -21.08 -4.95
CA HIS A 255 -24.21 -21.56 -5.20
C HIS A 255 -24.43 -22.09 -6.63
N LYS A 256 -23.49 -21.87 -7.56
CA LYS A 256 -23.48 -22.46 -8.92
C LYS A 256 -22.61 -23.71 -9.05
N GLY A 257 -22.01 -24.19 -7.95
CA GLY A 257 -21.12 -25.35 -7.93
C GLY A 257 -19.68 -24.99 -7.61
N LEU A 258 -18.78 -25.95 -7.87
CA LEU A 258 -17.35 -25.84 -7.59
C LEU A 258 -16.60 -25.24 -8.78
N TYR A 259 -15.69 -24.31 -8.48
CA TYR A 259 -14.81 -23.70 -9.45
C TYR A 259 -13.39 -23.70 -8.94
N GLN A 260 -12.44 -24.11 -9.77
CA GLN A 260 -11.02 -24.13 -9.48
C GLN A 260 -10.33 -22.93 -10.13
N TYR A 261 -9.49 -22.21 -9.39
CA TYR A 261 -8.73 -21.10 -9.97
C TYR A 261 -7.51 -21.59 -10.76
N ASN A 262 -7.35 -21.05 -11.96
CA ASN A 262 -6.19 -21.27 -12.84
C ASN A 262 -5.05 -20.27 -12.58
N ARG A 263 -5.36 -19.17 -11.88
CA ARG A 263 -4.48 -18.05 -11.58
C ARG A 263 -4.47 -17.77 -10.09
N LEU A 264 -3.43 -17.13 -9.57
CA LEU A 264 -3.28 -16.86 -8.15
C LEU A 264 -4.44 -15.99 -7.63
N PRO A 265 -5.33 -16.52 -6.77
CA PRO A 265 -6.49 -15.76 -6.32
C PRO A 265 -6.16 -14.90 -5.09
N PHE A 266 -6.99 -13.88 -4.89
CA PHE A 266 -6.98 -13.11 -3.65
C PHE A 266 -7.37 -13.97 -2.45
N GLY A 267 -6.82 -13.65 -1.27
CA GLY A 267 -7.14 -14.29 0.00
C GLY A 267 -6.21 -15.45 0.38
N VAL A 268 -5.37 -15.94 -0.53
CA VAL A 268 -4.30 -16.90 -0.21
C VAL A 268 -3.20 -16.16 0.56
N SER A 269 -2.78 -16.70 1.71
CA SER A 269 -1.79 -16.04 2.59
C SER A 269 -0.43 -15.82 1.92
N SER A 270 -0.01 -16.75 1.06
CA SER A 270 1.26 -16.67 0.33
C SER A 270 1.19 -15.80 -0.93
N ALA A 271 0.02 -15.32 -1.35
CA ALA A 271 -0.10 -14.55 -2.60
C ALA A 271 0.76 -13.28 -2.63
N PRO A 272 0.84 -12.46 -1.57
CA PRO A 272 1.71 -11.28 -1.55
C PRO A 272 3.19 -11.63 -1.74
N GLY A 273 3.71 -12.62 -1.00
CA GLY A 273 5.11 -13.04 -1.11
C GLY A 273 5.46 -13.64 -2.48
N ILE A 274 4.56 -14.45 -3.04
CA ILE A 274 4.69 -14.97 -4.41
C ILE A 274 4.75 -13.82 -5.41
N PHE A 275 3.85 -12.84 -5.29
CA PHE A 275 3.81 -11.69 -6.19
C PHE A 275 5.08 -10.83 -6.07
N GLN A 276 5.49 -10.51 -4.84
CA GLN A 276 6.69 -9.72 -4.57
C GLN A 276 7.93 -10.35 -5.20
N ARG A 277 8.20 -11.63 -4.90
CA ARG A 277 9.32 -12.38 -5.48
C ARG A 277 9.28 -12.39 -7.01
N THR A 278 8.08 -12.59 -7.56
CA THR A 278 7.89 -12.66 -9.02
C THR A 278 8.24 -11.32 -9.67
N MET A 279 7.76 -10.22 -9.09
CA MET A 279 7.99 -8.89 -9.63
C MET A 279 9.43 -8.41 -9.43
N GLU A 280 10.04 -8.67 -8.27
CA GLU A 280 11.46 -8.35 -8.04
C GLU A 280 12.38 -9.11 -8.99
N ASN A 281 12.13 -10.40 -9.22
CA ASN A 281 12.88 -11.18 -10.22
C ASN A 281 12.67 -10.65 -11.64
N LEU A 282 11.45 -10.23 -11.98
CA LEU A 282 11.12 -9.70 -13.32
C LEU A 282 11.80 -8.35 -13.58
N LEU A 283 11.87 -7.49 -12.57
CA LEU A 283 12.42 -6.13 -12.65
C LEU A 283 13.89 -6.07 -12.24
N GLN A 284 14.50 -7.22 -11.96
CA GLN A 284 15.90 -7.33 -11.56
C GLN A 284 16.81 -6.69 -12.60
N GLY A 285 17.73 -5.84 -12.13
CA GLY A 285 18.69 -5.13 -12.98
C GLY A 285 18.18 -3.78 -13.51
N ILE A 286 16.93 -3.40 -13.25
CA ILE A 286 16.45 -2.05 -13.53
C ILE A 286 16.71 -1.18 -12.28
N PRO A 287 17.62 -0.18 -12.35
CA PRO A 287 17.90 0.67 -11.21
C PRO A 287 16.70 1.55 -10.87
N ARG A 288 16.57 1.92 -9.59
CA ARG A 288 15.56 2.89 -9.10
C ARG A 288 14.11 2.46 -9.34
N VAL A 289 13.85 1.15 -9.22
CA VAL A 289 12.52 0.56 -9.27
C VAL A 289 12.17 -0.05 -7.93
N VAL A 290 10.96 0.23 -7.46
CA VAL A 290 10.38 -0.33 -6.24
C VAL A 290 9.18 -1.19 -6.62
N VAL A 291 9.00 -2.30 -5.90
CA VAL A 291 7.93 -3.29 -6.10
C VAL A 291 6.99 -3.26 -4.89
N ASP A 292 5.85 -2.59 -5.05
CA ASP A 292 4.58 -2.80 -4.33
C ASP A 292 3.46 -2.20 -5.21
N ASP A 293 3.61 -0.91 -5.50
CA ASP A 293 3.27 -0.28 -6.76
C ASP A 293 4.57 -0.22 -7.59
N ILE A 294 4.56 -0.45 -8.91
CA ILE A 294 5.80 -0.30 -9.68
C ILE A 294 6.13 1.18 -9.76
N LEU A 295 7.02 1.63 -8.87
CA LEU A 295 7.48 3.02 -8.79
C LEU A 295 8.85 3.10 -9.45
N ILE A 296 8.97 4.06 -10.37
CA ILE A 296 10.17 4.27 -11.17
C ILE A 296 10.57 5.72 -11.00
N THR A 297 11.86 5.99 -10.82
CA THR A 297 12.39 7.35 -10.81
C THR A 297 13.62 7.53 -11.68
N GLY A 298 13.77 8.74 -12.23
CA GLY A 298 14.89 9.14 -13.06
C GLY A 298 15.18 10.64 -12.96
N SER A 299 16.24 11.06 -13.64
CA SER A 299 16.64 12.45 -13.87
C SER A 299 16.25 12.88 -15.27
#